data_AF-A0A354M609-F1
#
_entry.id   AF-A0A354M609-F1
#
_cell.length_a   1.000
_cell.length_b   1.000
_cell.length_c   1.000
_cell.angle_alpha   90.00
_cell.angle_beta   90.00
_cell.angle_gamma   90.00
#
_symmetry.space_group_name_H-M   'P 1'
#
loop_
_entity.id
_entity.type
_entity.pdbx_description
1 polymer ?
#
loop_
_entity_poly.entity_id
_entity_poly.type
_entity_poly.pdbx_seq_one_letter_code
_entity_poly.pdbx_strand_id
1 'polypeptide(L)'
;MKGFTLKWNGKTISGAVRNACSGIIISNKDDIDVLRLYFGGMDEQGLFPKWCSEDLKPGDKFSITYEDIDESDVSMPVFIRDVNDKEQENQLLLASYNRLKKKLIEEGLIPSKITK
;
A
#
# COMPACT_ATOMS: atom_id res chain seq x y z
N MET A 1 16.59 13.73 4.21
CA MET A 1 15.62 13.66 3.08
C MET A 1 14.26 14.05 3.60
N LYS A 2 13.44 14.77 2.84
CA LYS A 2 12.11 15.16 3.31
C LYS A 2 11.15 13.98 3.20
N GLY A 3 10.44 13.66 4.27
CA GLY A 3 9.52 12.53 4.29
C GLY A 3 8.55 12.57 5.46
N PHE A 4 7.98 11.41 5.79
CA PHE A 4 6.99 11.28 6.85
C PHE A 4 7.40 10.23 7.88
N THR A 5 7.10 10.52 9.14
CA THR A 5 7.11 9.53 10.22
C THR A 5 5.69 9.25 10.64
N LEU A 6 5.28 7.99 10.53
CA LEU A 6 4.00 7.46 10.98
C LEU A 6 4.18 6.73 12.30
N LYS A 7 3.47 7.16 13.34
CA LYS A 7 3.36 6.42 14.61
C LYS A 7 1.96 5.83 14.72
N TRP A 8 1.86 4.50 14.79
CA TRP A 8 0.59 3.79 14.87
C TRP A 8 0.76 2.43 15.55
N ASN A 9 -0.13 2.08 16.49
CA ASN A 9 -0.13 0.80 17.21
C ASN A 9 1.23 0.45 17.85
N GLY A 10 1.90 1.45 18.42
CA GLY A 10 3.22 1.29 19.05
C GLY A 10 4.38 1.13 18.06
N LYS A 11 4.12 1.14 16.75
CA LYS A 11 5.15 1.13 15.70
C LYS A 11 5.45 2.56 15.26
N THR A 12 6.72 2.80 14.95
CA THR A 12 7.18 4.01 14.26
C THR A 12 7.72 3.58 12.91
N ILE A 13 7.22 4.21 11.84
CA ILE A 13 7.59 3.91 10.46
C ILE A 13 8.01 5.22 9.81
N SER A 14 9.25 5.30 9.37
CA SER A 14 9.81 6.48 8.72
C SER A 14 10.01 6.20 7.24
N GLY A 15 9.46 7.03 6.38
CA GLY A 15 9.51 6.84 4.92
C GLY A 15 9.84 8.13 4.20
N ALA A 16 10.89 8.08 3.40
CA ALA A 16 11.36 9.17 2.56
C ALA A 16 11.96 8.57 1.28
N VAL A 17 11.86 9.32 0.18
CA VAL A 17 12.50 8.99 -1.09
C VAL A 17 13.30 10.21 -1.55
N ARG A 18 14.51 10.00 -2.07
CA ARG A 18 15.35 11.09 -2.59
C ARG A 18 14.79 11.59 -3.92
N ASN A 19 14.68 12.91 -4.07
CA ASN A 19 14.28 13.60 -5.30
C ASN A 19 12.97 13.11 -5.95
N ALA A 20 12.08 12.50 -5.18
CA ALA A 20 10.88 11.89 -5.70
C ALA A 20 9.70 12.05 -4.73
N CYS A 21 8.66 11.23 -4.86
CA CYS A 21 7.46 11.40 -4.04
C CYS A 21 7.37 10.36 -2.92
N SER A 22 6.98 10.81 -1.74
CA SER A 22 6.47 9.96 -0.66
C SER A 22 5.17 10.56 -0.18
N GLY A 23 4.27 9.72 0.35
CA GLY A 23 2.97 10.19 0.80
C GLY A 23 2.27 9.18 1.68
N ILE A 24 1.48 9.72 2.61
CA ILE A 24 0.49 8.96 3.37
C ILE A 24 -0.88 9.31 2.83
N ILE A 25 -1.61 8.29 2.38
CA ILE A 25 -2.94 8.43 1.81
C ILE A 25 -3.90 7.65 2.71
N ILE A 26 -4.99 8.30 3.11
CA ILE A 26 -6.12 7.64 3.75
C ILE A 26 -7.27 7.70 2.76
N SER A 27 -7.71 6.54 2.31
CA SER A 27 -8.74 6.44 1.29
C SER A 27 -9.68 5.28 1.58
N ASN A 28 -10.92 5.43 1.13
CA ASN A 28 -11.85 4.33 1.06
C ASN A 28 -11.41 3.36 -0.04
N LYS A 29 -11.46 2.04 0.21
CA LYS A 29 -11.02 1.05 -0.78
C LYS A 29 -12.09 -0.01 -1.00
N ASP A 30 -12.55 -0.13 -2.24
CA ASP A 30 -13.37 -1.21 -2.81
C ASP A 30 -14.69 -1.55 -2.07
N ASP A 31 -14.87 -1.09 -0.84
CA ASP A 31 -15.93 -1.40 0.10
C ASP A 31 -16.15 -0.13 0.94
N ILE A 32 -17.32 0.50 0.80
CA ILE A 32 -17.59 1.88 1.23
C ILE A 32 -17.37 2.09 2.74
N ASP A 33 -17.29 1.02 3.53
CA ASP A 33 -17.20 1.10 4.98
C ASP A 33 -15.78 0.90 5.54
N VAL A 34 -14.76 0.71 4.70
CA VAL A 34 -13.37 0.50 5.16
C VAL A 34 -12.41 1.57 4.64
N LEU A 35 -11.87 2.36 5.56
CA LEU A 35 -10.75 3.25 5.28
C LEU A 35 -9.43 2.49 5.38
N ARG A 36 -8.53 2.73 4.42
CA ARG A 36 -7.17 2.20 4.42
C ARG A 36 -6.16 3.32 4.54
N LEU A 37 -5.17 3.14 5.40
CA LEU A 37 -3.97 3.97 5.43
C LEU A 37 -2.90 3.30 4.56
N TYR A 38 -2.46 4.02 3.54
CA TYR A 38 -1.34 3.65 2.68
C TYR A 38 -0.18 4.62 2.94
N PHE A 39 1.01 4.07 3.21
CA PHE A 39 2.24 4.83 3.28
C PHE A 39 3.23 4.25 2.27
N GLY A 40 3.56 5.02 1.24
CA GLY A 40 4.48 4.62 0.20
C GLY A 40 5.07 5.81 -0.53
N GLY A 41 5.76 5.52 -1.63
CA GLY A 41 6.36 6.51 -2.50
C GLY A 41 6.68 5.95 -3.87
N MET A 42 7.39 6.73 -4.65
CA MET A 42 7.95 6.37 -5.94
C MET A 42 9.29 7.09 -6.06
N ASP A 43 10.33 6.39 -6.48
CA ASP A 43 11.62 6.99 -6.86
C ASP A 43 11.69 7.32 -8.36
N GLU A 44 12.78 7.99 -8.75
CA GLU A 44 13.00 8.38 -10.14
C GLU A 44 13.24 7.19 -11.08
N GLN A 45 13.57 6.02 -10.55
CA GLN A 45 13.82 4.78 -11.30
C GLN A 45 12.53 3.97 -11.53
N GLY A 46 11.42 4.39 -10.91
CA GLY A 46 10.14 3.68 -10.99
C GLY A 46 9.98 2.57 -9.97
N LEU A 47 10.77 2.58 -8.88
CA LEU A 47 10.53 1.74 -7.72
C LEU A 47 9.54 2.42 -6.80
N PHE A 48 8.53 1.67 -6.38
CA PHE A 48 7.46 2.10 -5.50
C PHE A 48 7.59 1.40 -4.15
N PRO A 49 8.38 1.95 -3.21
CA PRO A 49 8.42 1.43 -1.86
C PRO A 49 7.07 1.63 -1.17
N LYS A 50 6.63 0.60 -0.46
CA LYS A 50 5.47 0.62 0.41
C LYS A 50 5.94 0.28 1.81
N TRP A 51 5.74 1.20 2.75
CA TRP A 51 6.09 1.00 4.16
C TRP A 51 4.90 0.53 4.99
N CYS A 52 3.68 0.97 4.66
CA CYS A 52 2.47 0.57 5.37
C CYS A 52 1.27 0.48 4.40
N SER A 53 0.39 -0.48 4.61
CA SER A 53 -0.89 -0.59 3.90
C SER A 53 -1.86 -1.41 4.74
N GLU A 54 -2.54 -0.76 5.66
CA GLU A 54 -3.38 -1.42 6.68
C GLU A 54 -4.77 -0.78 6.72
N ASP A 55 -5.78 -1.60 6.98
CA ASP A 55 -7.15 -1.13 7.15
C ASP A 55 -7.32 -0.50 8.55
N LEU A 56 -7.90 0.70 8.58
CA LEU A 56 -8.18 1.43 9.81
C LEU A 56 -9.39 0.80 10.52
N LYS A 57 -9.28 0.69 11.83
CA LYS A 57 -10.39 0.28 12.71
C LYS A 57 -10.93 1.50 13.46
N PRO A 58 -12.25 1.54 13.74
CA PRO A 58 -12.80 2.58 14.61
C PRO A 58 -12.05 2.64 15.95
N GLY A 59 -11.58 3.84 16.31
CA GLY A 59 -10.81 4.08 17.52
C GLY A 59 -9.29 4.03 17.35
N ASP A 60 -8.78 3.65 16.17
CA ASP A 60 -7.36 3.76 15.87
C ASP A 60 -6.86 5.20 16.01
N LYS A 61 -5.65 5.33 16.55
CA LYS A 61 -4.95 6.61 16.70
C LYS A 61 -3.58 6.49 16.04
N PHE A 62 -3.26 7.47 15.21
CA PHE A 62 -1.96 7.60 14.60
C PHE A 62 -1.55 9.07 14.56
N SER A 63 -0.24 9.31 14.49
CA SER A 63 0.31 10.65 14.22
C SER A 63 1.19 10.60 13.00
N ILE A 64 1.15 11.68 12.22
CA ILE A 64 1.98 11.87 11.03
C ILE A 64 2.81 13.12 11.27
N THR A 65 4.11 13.00 11.13
CA THR A 65 5.05 14.13 11.16
C THR A 65 5.70 14.25 9.79
N TYR A 66 5.79 15.46 9.25
CA TYR A 66 6.61 15.77 8.10
C TYR A 66 7.93 16.38 8.57
N GLU A 67 9.05 15.74 8.23
CA GLU A 67 10.36 16.11 8.76
C GLU A 67 11.50 15.72 7.82
N ASP A 68 12.69 16.20 8.15
CA ASP A 68 13.93 15.69 7.56
C ASP A 68 14.30 14.36 8.22
N ILE A 69 14.41 13.32 7.40
CA ILE A 69 14.72 11.94 7.78
C ILE A 69 16.09 11.57 7.19
N ASP A 70 17.01 11.14 8.04
CA ASP A 70 18.30 10.61 7.59
C ASP A 70 18.12 9.29 6.84
N GLU A 71 18.97 9.03 5.86
CA GLU A 71 18.87 7.83 5.00
C GLU A 71 18.99 6.53 5.81
N SER A 72 19.78 6.53 6.89
CA SER A 72 19.91 5.41 7.83
C SER A 72 18.64 5.13 8.62
N ASP A 73 17.75 6.12 8.76
CA ASP A 73 16.58 6.06 9.62
C ASP A 73 15.31 5.72 8.82
N VAL A 74 15.42 5.65 7.50
CA VAL A 74 14.33 5.19 6.63
C VAL A 74 14.05 3.72 6.95
N SER A 75 12.80 3.44 7.31
CA SER A 75 12.34 2.08 7.58
C SER A 75 12.41 1.23 6.31
N MET A 76 12.76 -0.05 6.46
CA MET A 76 12.73 -0.99 5.34
C MET A 76 11.30 -1.10 4.78
N PRO A 77 11.08 -0.90 3.47
CA PRO A 77 9.76 -1.10 2.88
C PRO A 77 9.30 -2.54 3.08
N VAL A 78 8.00 -2.73 3.37
CA VAL A 78 7.39 -4.07 3.43
C VAL A 78 7.20 -4.69 2.05
N PHE A 79 7.25 -3.86 1.01
CA PHE A 79 7.17 -4.26 -0.38
C PHE A 79 7.75 -3.17 -1.27
N ILE A 80 8.40 -3.54 -2.37
CA ILE A 80 8.85 -2.62 -3.40
C ILE A 80 8.30 -3.14 -4.72
N ARG A 81 7.48 -2.33 -5.40
CA ARG A 81 7.04 -2.62 -6.77
C ARG A 81 8.01 -1.97 -7.75
N ASP A 82 8.47 -2.71 -8.74
CA ASP A 82 9.22 -2.17 -9.86
C ASP A 82 8.28 -2.10 -11.08
N VAL A 83 8.01 -0.90 -11.60
CA VAL A 83 7.14 -0.74 -12.78
C VAL A 83 7.76 -1.26 -14.06
N ASN A 84 9.07 -1.46 -14.07
CA ASN A 84 9.78 -2.01 -15.22
C ASN A 84 9.80 -3.55 -15.20
N ASP A 85 9.46 -4.18 -14.07
CA ASP A 85 9.34 -5.63 -13.94
C ASP A 85 7.95 -6.12 -14.39
N LYS A 86 7.87 -6.49 -15.67
CA LYS A 86 6.64 -7.00 -16.29
C LYS A 86 6.15 -8.31 -15.67
N GLU A 87 7.05 -9.15 -15.16
CA GLU A 87 6.65 -10.42 -14.55
C GLU A 87 6.00 -10.16 -13.20
N GLN A 88 6.63 -9.31 -12.38
CA GLN A 88 6.02 -8.86 -11.13
C GLN A 88 4.65 -8.21 -11.37
N GLU A 89 4.54 -7.36 -12.39
CA GLU A 89 3.26 -6.72 -12.76
C GLU A 89 2.18 -7.74 -13.13
N ASN A 90 2.52 -8.73 -13.97
CA ASN A 90 1.60 -9.80 -14.34
C ASN A 90 1.13 -10.61 -13.12
N GLN A 91 2.04 -10.91 -12.20
CA GLN A 91 1.69 -11.63 -10.96
C GLN A 91 0.75 -10.81 -10.06
N LEU A 92 0.98 -9.51 -9.93
CA LEU A 92 0.11 -8.60 -9.15
C LEU A 92 -1.29 -8.48 -9.78
N LEU A 93 -1.37 -8.38 -11.11
CA LEU A 93 -2.64 -8.37 -11.84
C LEU A 93 -3.40 -9.69 -11.67
N LEU A 94 -2.73 -10.82 -11.82
CA LEU A 94 -3.34 -12.14 -11.67
C LEU A 94 -3.83 -12.37 -10.23
N ALA A 95 -3.06 -11.96 -9.21
CA ALA A 95 -3.48 -12.02 -7.82
C ALA A 95 -4.71 -11.14 -7.56
N SER A 96 -4.75 -9.93 -8.12
CA SER A 96 -5.89 -9.02 -8.01
C SER A 96 -7.13 -9.58 -8.70
N TYR A 97 -6.98 -10.14 -9.89
CA TYR A 97 -8.04 -10.83 -10.62
C TYR A 97 -8.60 -12.01 -9.82
N ASN A 98 -7.73 -12.89 -9.30
CA ASN A 98 -8.16 -14.06 -8.52
C ASN A 98 -8.88 -13.65 -7.23
N ARG A 99 -8.43 -12.60 -6.55
CA ARG A 99 -9.11 -12.05 -5.36
C ARG A 99 -10.49 -11.52 -5.70
N LEU A 100 -10.62 -10.74 -6.78
CA LEU A 100 -11.91 -10.20 -7.21
C LEU A 100 -12.85 -11.33 -7.63
N LYS A 101 -12.37 -12.27 -8.45
CA LYS A 101 -13.13 -13.45 -8.86
C LYS A 101 -13.66 -14.22 -7.66
N LYS A 102 -12.84 -14.44 -6.64
CA LYS A 102 -13.26 -15.11 -5.39
C LYS A 102 -14.40 -14.35 -4.71
N LYS A 103 -14.26 -13.03 -4.51
CA LYS A 103 -15.32 -12.19 -3.92
C LYS A 103 -16.63 -12.28 -4.69
N LEU A 104 -16.58 -12.13 -6.02
CA LEU A 104 -17.77 -12.19 -6.88
C LEU A 104 -18.46 -13.56 -6.83
N ILE A 105 -17.70 -14.65 -6.66
CA ILE A 105 -18.28 -16.00 -6.46
C ILE A 105 -18.95 -16.10 -5.08
N GLU A 106 -18.29 -15.59 -4.02
CA GLU A 106 -18.80 -15.59 -2.64
C GLU A 106 -20.09 -14.77 -2.50
N GLU A 107 -20.21 -13.68 -3.26
CA GLU A 107 -21.41 -12.84 -3.36
C GLU A 107 -22.48 -13.41 -4.31
N GLY A 108 -22.20 -14.51 -5.01
CA GLY A 108 -23.13 -15.15 -5.95
C GLY A 108 -23.33 -14.37 -7.27
N LEU A 109 -22.48 -13.39 -7.56
CA LEU A 109 -22.57 -12.54 -8.75
C LEU A 109 -22.06 -13.24 -10.02
N ILE A 110 -21.15 -14.21 -9.87
CA ILE A 110 -20.65 -15.04 -10.97
C ILE A 110 -20.62 -16.53 -10.57
N PRO A 111 -20.77 -17.45 -11.53
CA PRO A 111 -20.73 -18.88 -11.23
C PRO A 111 -19.32 -19.36 -10.85
N SER A 112 -19.25 -20.29 -9.90
CA SER A 112 -17.99 -20.90 -9.46
C SER A 112 -17.32 -21.78 -10.52
N LYS A 113 -18.11 -22.29 -11.47
CA LYS A 113 -17.67 -22.99 -12.68
C LYS A 113 -18.38 -22.39 -13.88
N ILE A 114 -17.61 -22.08 -14.92
CA ILE A 114 -18.18 -21.75 -16.23
C ILE A 114 -18.68 -23.08 -16.82
N THR A 115 -19.99 -23.34 -16.73
CA THR A 115 -20.62 -24.40 -17.53
C THR A 115 -20.56 -23.96 -18.99
N LYS A 116 -19.78 -24.67 -19.80
CA LYS A 116 -19.83 -24.61 -21.27
C LYS A 116 -20.98 -25.47 -21.76
#